data_AF-A0A3C1A745-F1
#
_entry.id   AF-A0A3C1A745-F1
#
_cell.length_a   1.000
_cell.length_b   1.000
_cell.length_c   1.000
_cell.angle_alpha   90.00
_cell.angle_beta   90.00
_cell.angle_gamma   90.00
#
_symmetry.space_group_name_H-M   'P 1'
#
loop_
_entity.id
_entity.type
_entity.pdbx_description
1 polymer ?
#
loop_
_entity_poly.entity_id
_entity_poly.type
_entity_poly.pdbx_seq_one_letter_code
_entity_poly.pdbx_strand_id
1 'polypeptide(L)'
;MSIIESLKNYLATCPELSDKEININYLSQKPDSFTISNVAKDPIVKRYVSGETIRQYCFLLVGRIAYDGDLESNLAISDFFEIFENWIFAQNEAKVFPDFKDMELVPIAIEVTKGGEVLDTARTSARIQFELRLLYKGKN
;
A
#
# COMPACT_ATOMS: atom_id res chain seq x y z
N MET A 1 10.52 -15.54 -1.70
CA MET A 1 9.83 -14.24 -1.69
C MET A 1 8.67 -14.29 -0.71
N SER A 2 8.33 -13.17 -0.04
CA SER A 2 7.17 -13.05 0.86
C SER A 2 6.10 -12.12 0.28
N ILE A 3 4.85 -12.17 0.77
CA ILE A 3 3.76 -11.29 0.28
C ILE A 3 4.14 -9.81 0.44
N ILE A 4 4.76 -9.43 1.56
CA ILE A 4 5.17 -8.04 1.82
C ILE A 4 6.28 -7.58 0.88
N GLU A 5 7.19 -8.49 0.50
CA GLU A 5 8.22 -8.21 -0.51
C GLU A 5 7.62 -8.01 -1.90
N SER A 6 6.65 -8.83 -2.31
CA SER A 6 5.89 -8.63 -3.55
C SER A 6 5.12 -7.31 -3.54
N LEU A 7 4.51 -6.94 -2.42
CA LEU A 7 3.82 -5.66 -2.25
C LEU A 7 4.78 -4.47 -2.37
N LYS A 8 5.96 -4.53 -1.75
CA LYS A 8 7.00 -3.49 -1.92
C LYS A 8 7.35 -3.30 -3.40
N ASN A 9 7.64 -4.40 -4.10
CA ASN A 9 8.04 -4.34 -5.51
C ASN A 9 6.91 -3.79 -6.39
N TYR A 10 5.66 -4.18 -6.10
CA TYR A 10 4.48 -3.65 -6.78
C TYR A 10 4.29 -2.16 -6.53
N LEU A 11 4.37 -1.69 -5.29
CA LEU A 11 4.21 -0.27 -4.97
C LEU A 11 5.30 0.60 -5.60
N ALA A 12 6.52 0.07 -5.78
CA ALA A 12 7.60 0.74 -6.50
C ALA A 12 7.30 0.97 -8.00
N THR A 13 6.24 0.33 -8.55
CA THR A 13 5.76 0.61 -9.92
C THR A 13 4.75 1.75 -10.00
N CYS A 14 4.25 2.24 -8.86
CA CYS A 14 3.41 3.42 -8.82
C CYS A 14 4.25 4.65 -9.21
N PRO A 15 3.81 5.47 -10.18
CA PRO A 15 4.57 6.65 -10.60
C PRO A 15 4.98 7.56 -9.44
N GLU A 16 4.05 7.83 -8.51
CA GLU A 16 4.27 8.68 -7.33
C GLU A 16 5.22 8.09 -6.28
N LEU A 17 5.54 6.79 -6.38
CA LEU A 17 6.43 6.08 -5.45
C LEU A 17 7.70 5.55 -6.12
N SER A 18 7.81 5.67 -7.46
CA SER A 18 8.84 4.99 -8.25
C SER A 18 10.27 5.49 -8.00
N ASP A 19 10.41 6.75 -7.57
CA ASP A 19 11.66 7.39 -7.17
C ASP A 19 11.87 7.42 -5.65
N LYS A 20 10.93 6.86 -4.87
CA LYS A 20 10.91 6.97 -3.41
C LYS A 20 11.53 5.75 -2.73
N GLU A 21 12.11 5.97 -1.56
CA GLU A 21 12.63 4.89 -0.73
C GLU A 21 11.47 4.14 -0.06
N ILE A 22 11.18 2.90 -0.47
CA ILE A 22 10.16 2.05 0.18
C ILE A 22 10.83 0.97 1.05
N ASN A 23 10.64 1.10 2.36
CA ASN A 23 11.16 0.19 3.37
C ASN A 23 10.07 -0.78 3.90
N ILE A 24 10.48 -1.74 4.74
CA ILE A 24 9.57 -2.70 5.39
C ILE A 24 9.73 -2.55 6.90
N ASN A 25 8.64 -2.27 7.60
CA ASN A 25 8.58 -2.06 9.06
C ASN A 25 9.53 -0.97 9.60
N TYR A 26 9.99 -0.05 8.75
CA TYR A 26 10.93 1.01 9.12
C TYR A 26 10.69 2.25 8.26
N LEU A 27 10.30 3.38 8.87
CA LEU A 27 10.21 4.67 8.18
C LEU A 27 11.49 5.46 8.39
N SER A 28 12.17 5.80 7.30
CA SER A 28 13.38 6.63 7.32
C SER A 28 13.08 8.03 7.88
N GLN A 29 14.11 8.68 8.43
CA GLN A 29 13.95 10.04 8.95
C GLN A 29 13.87 11.10 7.85
N LYS A 30 14.33 10.76 6.64
CA LYS A 30 14.35 11.68 5.50
C LYS A 30 12.95 11.87 4.91
N PRO A 31 12.58 13.09 4.47
CA PRO A 31 11.46 13.27 3.55
C PRO A 31 11.60 12.37 2.31
N ASP A 32 10.49 12.15 1.62
CA ASP A 32 10.40 11.29 0.43
C ASP A 32 10.71 9.81 0.70
N SER A 33 10.38 9.35 1.90
CA SER A 33 10.54 7.95 2.29
C SER A 33 9.22 7.34 2.74
N PHE A 34 9.07 6.05 2.48
CA PHE A 34 7.89 5.28 2.77
C PHE A 34 8.26 3.96 3.46
N THR A 35 7.29 3.38 4.15
CA THR A 35 7.38 2.03 4.68
C THR A 35 6.07 1.30 4.48
N ILE A 36 6.17 0.00 4.27
CA ILE A 36 5.04 -0.92 4.40
C ILE A 36 5.14 -1.70 5.70
N SER A 37 4.01 -1.84 6.39
CA SER A 37 3.94 -2.56 7.67
C SER A 37 2.71 -3.45 7.71
N ASN A 38 2.85 -4.67 8.24
CA ASN A 38 1.73 -5.60 8.32
C ASN A 38 0.71 -5.15 9.38
N VAL A 39 -0.58 -5.33 9.09
CA VAL A 39 -1.68 -5.13 10.04
C VAL A 39 -2.29 -6.48 10.35
N ALA A 40 -2.32 -6.84 11.63
CA ALA A 40 -2.96 -8.08 12.06
C ALA A 40 -4.48 -8.01 11.84
N LYS A 41 -5.00 -8.87 10.97
CA LYS A 41 -6.43 -9.13 10.76
C LYS A 41 -6.67 -10.62 10.54
N ASP A 42 -7.92 -11.05 10.61
CA ASP A 42 -8.30 -12.41 10.22
C ASP A 42 -7.87 -12.67 8.77
N PRO A 43 -7.00 -13.65 8.52
CA PRO A 43 -6.51 -13.92 7.17
C PRO A 43 -7.57 -14.54 6.26
N ILE A 44 -8.68 -15.09 6.76
CA ILE A 44 -9.70 -15.75 5.92
C ILE A 44 -10.91 -14.82 5.77
N VAL A 45 -11.12 -14.30 4.56
CA VAL A 45 -12.27 -13.45 4.24
C VAL A 45 -13.50 -14.29 3.93
N LYS A 46 -13.30 -15.41 3.23
CA LYS A 46 -14.39 -16.30 2.81
C LYS A 46 -13.89 -17.72 2.67
N ARG A 47 -14.74 -18.69 3.05
CA ARG A 47 -14.53 -20.12 2.85
C ARG A 47 -15.67 -20.67 2.00
N TYR A 48 -15.32 -21.40 0.94
CA TYR A 48 -16.29 -22.09 0.08
C TYR A 48 -16.55 -23.51 0.58
N VAL A 49 -17.68 -24.09 0.16
CA VAL A 49 -18.04 -25.49 0.49
C VAL A 49 -16.99 -26.48 -0.05
N SER A 50 -16.31 -26.14 -1.15
CA SER A 50 -15.18 -26.90 -1.71
C SER A 50 -13.94 -26.95 -0.80
N GLY A 51 -13.89 -26.13 0.26
CA GLY A 51 -12.72 -25.96 1.13
C GLY A 51 -11.78 -24.85 0.68
N GLU A 52 -11.94 -24.33 -0.54
CA GLU A 52 -11.18 -23.17 -1.04
C GLU A 52 -11.44 -21.93 -0.18
N THR A 53 -10.45 -21.06 -0.07
CA THR A 53 -10.52 -19.83 0.72
C THR A 53 -10.10 -18.61 -0.08
N ILE A 54 -10.80 -17.49 0.14
CA ILE A 54 -10.28 -16.16 -0.16
C ILE A 54 -9.64 -15.63 1.09
N ARG A 55 -8.39 -15.20 0.97
CA ARG A 55 -7.57 -14.71 2.07
C ARG A 55 -7.22 -13.25 1.86
N GLN A 56 -6.89 -12.56 2.95
CA GLN A 56 -6.43 -11.17 2.92
C GLN A 56 -5.07 -10.99 3.58
N TYR A 57 -4.32 -10.02 3.08
CA TYR A 57 -3.14 -9.47 3.71
C TYR A 57 -3.34 -7.96 3.89
N CYS A 58 -3.54 -7.52 5.13
CA CYS A 58 -3.73 -6.11 5.46
C CYS A 58 -2.39 -5.47 5.79
N PHE A 59 -2.18 -4.25 5.29
CA PHE A 59 -0.94 -3.53 5.49
C PHE A 59 -1.16 -2.02 5.49
N LEU A 60 -0.21 -1.30 6.08
CA LEU A 60 -0.12 0.15 6.03
C LEU A 60 0.88 0.55 4.96
N LEU A 61 0.59 1.61 4.23
CA LEU A 61 1.61 2.43 3.57
C LEU A 61 1.76 3.70 4.39
N VAL A 62 2.93 3.92 4.98
CA VAL A 62 3.22 5.12 5.77
C VAL A 62 4.32 5.90 5.07
N GLY A 63 4.08 7.18 4.79
CA GLY A 63 5.01 8.07 4.11
C GLY A 63 5.49 9.19 5.03
N ARG A 64 6.69 9.70 4.77
CA ARG A 64 7.20 10.98 5.28
C ARG A 64 7.43 11.89 4.09
N ILE A 65 6.58 12.91 3.93
CA ILE A 65 6.62 13.86 2.81
C ILE A 65 7.22 15.18 3.29
N ALA A 66 7.92 15.90 2.42
CA ALA A 66 8.37 17.26 2.70
C ALA A 66 7.16 18.17 2.96
N TYR A 67 7.25 19.00 4.00
CA TYR A 67 6.13 19.82 4.45
C TYR A 67 6.64 20.98 5.28
N ASP A 68 6.22 22.20 4.95
CA ASP A 68 6.58 23.41 5.68
C ASP A 68 5.36 24.16 6.26
N GLY A 69 4.16 23.62 6.06
CA GLY A 69 2.92 24.17 6.60
C GLY A 69 2.21 25.15 5.67
N ASP A 70 2.74 25.40 4.48
CA ASP A 70 2.12 26.29 3.52
C ASP A 70 0.95 25.64 2.75
N LEU A 71 0.28 26.44 1.92
CA LEU A 71 -0.84 25.97 1.12
C LEU A 71 -0.38 24.94 0.06
N GLU A 72 0.79 25.15 -0.55
CA GLU A 72 1.30 24.27 -1.61
C GLU A 72 1.60 22.86 -1.07
N SER A 73 2.24 22.75 0.09
CA SER A 73 2.51 21.48 0.78
C SER A 73 1.23 20.74 1.15
N ASN A 74 0.21 21.46 1.60
CA ASN A 74 -1.10 20.86 1.92
C ASN A 74 -1.81 20.36 0.66
N LEU A 75 -1.77 21.13 -0.43
CA LEU A 75 -2.33 20.72 -1.72
C LEU A 75 -1.59 19.50 -2.27
N ALA A 76 -0.26 19.47 -2.23
CA ALA A 76 0.54 18.34 -2.69
C ALA A 76 0.22 17.04 -1.93
N ILE A 77 -0.03 17.11 -0.62
CA ILE A 77 -0.48 15.94 0.16
C ILE A 77 -1.88 15.49 -0.30
N SER A 78 -2.80 16.44 -0.50
CA SER A 78 -4.15 16.13 -0.97
C SER A 78 -4.13 15.49 -2.36
N ASP A 79 -3.36 16.05 -3.29
CA ASP A 79 -3.19 15.53 -4.65
C ASP A 79 -2.58 14.13 -4.62
N PHE A 80 -1.56 13.89 -3.79
CA PHE A 80 -0.98 12.56 -3.61
C PHE A 80 -2.02 11.54 -3.15
N PHE A 81 -2.94 11.92 -2.26
CA PHE A 81 -4.01 11.03 -1.82
C PHE A 81 -4.93 10.61 -2.96
N GLU A 82 -5.41 11.57 -3.74
CA GLU A 82 -6.29 11.29 -4.86
C GLU A 82 -5.58 10.49 -5.96
N ILE A 83 -4.34 10.85 -6.30
CA ILE A 83 -3.55 10.17 -7.34
C ILE A 83 -3.27 8.72 -6.93
N PHE A 84 -2.85 8.48 -5.69
CA PHE A 84 -2.53 7.13 -5.23
C PHE A 84 -3.76 6.22 -5.16
N GLU A 85 -4.90 6.72 -4.65
CA GLU A 85 -6.15 5.97 -4.63
C GLU A 85 -6.66 5.63 -6.04
N ASN A 86 -6.62 6.61 -6.94
CA ASN A 86 -6.97 6.41 -8.35
C ASN A 86 -6.03 5.43 -9.05
N TRP A 87 -4.74 5.45 -8.71
CA TRP A 87 -3.78 4.49 -9.23
C TRP A 87 -4.14 3.07 -8.80
N ILE A 88 -4.39 2.84 -7.50
CA ILE A 88 -4.82 1.52 -6.99
C ILE A 88 -6.11 1.07 -7.70
N PHE A 89 -7.10 1.95 -7.85
CA PHE A 89 -8.33 1.65 -8.58
C PHE A 89 -8.05 1.21 -10.03
N ALA A 90 -7.25 1.98 -10.76
CA ALA A 90 -6.88 1.67 -12.15
C ALA A 90 -6.12 0.34 -12.28
N GLN A 91 -5.24 0.00 -11.32
CA GLN A 91 -4.54 -1.28 -11.32
C GLN A 91 -5.50 -2.47 -11.15
N ASN A 92 -6.57 -2.33 -10.34
CA ASN A 92 -7.60 -3.38 -10.23
C ASN A 92 -8.39 -3.56 -11.53
N GLU A 93 -8.81 -2.45 -12.16
CA GLU A 93 -9.50 -2.47 -13.45
C GLU A 93 -8.66 -3.14 -14.53
N ALA A 94 -7.36 -2.85 -14.55
CA ALA A 94 -6.39 -3.46 -15.47
C ALA A 94 -5.96 -4.88 -15.06
N LYS A 95 -6.38 -5.39 -13.89
CA LYS A 95 -5.94 -6.66 -13.29
C LYS A 95 -4.41 -6.76 -13.16
N VAL A 96 -3.76 -5.64 -12.87
CA VAL A 96 -2.33 -5.57 -12.59
C VAL A 96 -2.14 -5.67 -11.08
N PHE A 97 -1.49 -6.73 -10.63
CA PHE A 97 -1.37 -7.06 -9.20
C PHE A 97 0.08 -7.39 -8.83
N PRO A 98 0.41 -7.44 -7.52
CA PRO A 98 1.74 -7.86 -7.07
C PRO A 98 2.12 -9.23 -7.63
N ASP A 99 3.35 -9.34 -8.13
CA ASP A 99 3.86 -10.60 -8.64
C ASP A 99 4.17 -11.57 -7.49
N PHE A 100 3.46 -12.68 -7.48
CA PHE A 100 3.60 -13.79 -6.54
C PHE A 100 4.46 -14.92 -7.14
N LYS A 101 5.46 -14.57 -7.96
CA LYS A 101 6.44 -15.51 -8.49
C LYS A 101 6.96 -16.43 -7.39
N ASP A 102 7.04 -17.72 -7.70
CA ASP A 102 7.49 -18.77 -6.79
C ASP A 102 6.60 -18.99 -5.54
N MET A 103 5.38 -18.43 -5.50
CA MET A 103 4.36 -18.75 -4.50
C MET A 103 3.21 -19.55 -5.12
N GLU A 104 2.63 -20.47 -4.34
CA GLU A 104 1.38 -21.18 -4.68
C GLU A 104 0.13 -20.34 -4.40
N LEU A 105 0.17 -19.05 -4.75
CA LEU A 105 -0.88 -18.07 -4.50
C LEU A 105 -1.22 -17.28 -5.76
N VAL A 106 -2.47 -16.82 -5.85
CA VAL A 106 -2.98 -15.97 -6.93
C VAL A 106 -3.60 -14.71 -6.33
N PRO A 107 -3.09 -13.50 -6.64
CA PRO A 107 -3.72 -12.25 -6.21
C PRO A 107 -5.04 -12.04 -6.96
N ILE A 108 -5.99 -11.39 -6.31
CA ILE A 108 -7.36 -11.20 -6.81
C ILE A 108 -7.70 -9.71 -6.94
N ALA A 109 -7.35 -8.93 -5.92
CA ALA A 109 -7.63 -7.50 -5.84
C ALA A 109 -6.70 -6.85 -4.80
N ILE A 110 -6.43 -5.57 -4.95
CA ILE A 110 -5.73 -4.74 -3.96
C ILE A 110 -6.56 -3.49 -3.67
N GLU A 111 -6.92 -3.26 -2.42
CA GLU A 111 -7.93 -2.25 -2.09
C GLU A 111 -7.41 -1.28 -1.05
N VAL A 112 -7.70 0.00 -1.24
CA VAL A 112 -7.57 1.01 -0.18
C VAL A 112 -8.77 0.84 0.76
N THR A 113 -8.52 0.37 1.98
CA THR A 113 -9.55 0.16 3.00
C THR A 113 -9.79 1.39 3.87
N LYS A 114 -8.79 2.26 3.98
CA LYS A 114 -8.89 3.58 4.57
C LYS A 114 -8.01 4.52 3.75
N GLY A 115 -8.60 5.60 3.26
CA GLY A 115 -7.93 6.60 2.45
C GLY A 115 -6.81 7.33 3.19
N GLY A 116 -6.13 8.21 2.46
CA GLY A 116 -5.00 8.96 2.96
C GLY A 116 -5.34 9.83 4.17
N GLU A 117 -4.55 9.76 5.23
CA GLU A 117 -4.63 10.66 6.38
C GLU A 117 -3.27 11.21 6.77
N VAL A 118 -3.24 12.44 7.29
CA VAL A 118 -2.06 13.01 7.94
C VAL A 118 -2.06 12.54 9.39
N LEU A 119 -1.02 11.80 9.79
CA LEU A 119 -0.83 11.35 11.18
C LEU A 119 -0.30 12.47 12.07
N ASP A 120 0.72 13.17 11.59
CA ASP A 120 1.28 14.35 12.24
C ASP A 120 2.13 15.17 11.28
N THR A 121 2.45 16.38 11.73
CA THR A 121 3.36 17.30 11.06
C THR A 121 4.51 17.64 11.98
N ALA A 122 5.73 17.59 11.44
CA ALA A 122 6.93 18.15 12.02
C ALA A 122 7.32 19.42 11.26
N ARG A 123 8.37 20.11 11.74
CA ARG A 123 8.81 21.41 11.18
C ARG A 123 9.12 21.38 9.67
N THR A 124 9.53 20.23 9.15
CA THR A 124 9.98 20.07 7.74
C THR A 124 9.38 18.85 7.05
N SER A 125 8.41 18.16 7.67
CA SER A 125 7.83 16.95 7.09
C SER A 125 6.47 16.62 7.67
N ALA A 126 5.59 16.01 6.88
CA ALA A 126 4.35 15.41 7.35
C ALA A 126 4.46 13.88 7.30
N ARG A 127 3.89 13.20 8.28
CA ARG A 127 3.67 11.75 8.23
C ARG A 127 2.26 11.49 7.74
N ILE A 128 2.15 10.66 6.70
CA ILE A 128 0.87 10.27 6.11
C ILE A 128 0.69 8.76 6.16
N GLN A 129 -0.55 8.28 6.06
CA GLN A 129 -0.85 6.86 6.10
C GLN A 129 -2.04 6.49 5.21
N PHE A 130 -1.97 5.29 4.64
CA PHE A 130 -3.08 4.55 4.06
C PHE A 130 -3.21 3.18 4.73
N GLU A 131 -4.43 2.66 4.83
CA GLU A 131 -4.66 1.25 5.12
C GLU A 131 -5.11 0.53 3.86
N LEU A 132 -4.40 -0.54 3.48
CA LEU A 132 -4.70 -1.33 2.30
C LEU A 132 -4.91 -2.80 2.67
N ARG A 133 -5.58 -3.53 1.76
CA ARG A 133 -5.61 -4.99 1.79
C ARG A 133 -5.36 -5.59 0.41
N LEU A 134 -4.62 -6.68 0.37
CA LEU A 134 -4.49 -7.54 -0.80
C LEU A 134 -5.36 -8.79 -0.59
N LEU A 135 -6.26 -9.08 -1.53
CA LEU A 135 -7.03 -10.32 -1.59
C LEU A 135 -6.30 -11.34 -2.47
N TYR A 136 -6.26 -12.59 -2.02
CA TYR A 136 -5.61 -13.68 -2.74
C TYR A 136 -6.24 -15.04 -2.43
N LYS A 137 -5.91 -16.05 -3.23
CA LYS A 137 -6.27 -17.46 -3.02
C LYS A 137 -5.08 -18.37 -3.31
N GLY A 138 -5.21 -19.67 -3.01
CA GLY A 138 -4.23 -20.68 -3.44
C GLY A 138 -4.23 -20.88 -4.96
N LYS A 139 -3.10 -21.28 -5.52
CA LYS A 139 -3.05 -21.91 -6.85
C LYS A 139 -3.66 -23.31 -6.72
N ASN A 140 -4.56 -23.66 -7.64
CA ASN A 140 -5.13 -24.99 -7.76
C ASN A 140 -4.27 -25.82 -8.71
#